data_AF-A0A1D6QEC2-F1
#
_entry.id   AF-A0A1D6QEC2-F1
#
_cell.length_a   1.000
_cell.length_b   1.000
_cell.length_c   1.000
_cell.angle_alpha   90.00
_cell.angle_beta   90.00
_cell.angle_gamma   90.00
#
_symmetry.space_group_name_H-M   'P 1'
#
loop_
_entity.id
_entity.type
_entity.pdbx_description
1 polymer ?
#
loop_
_entity_poly.entity_id
_entity_poly.type
_entity_poly.pdbx_seq_one_letter_code
_entity_poly.pdbx_strand_id
1 'polypeptide(L)'
;MVHADGFLSLQKNHKHRCSTLDIFLEVDRILRPEGWVIIRDAAPLIEAARSVVTQLRWDARVLDLDIASDEKLLVCQKPFLRK
;
A
#
# COMPACT_ATOMS: atom_id res chain seq x y z
N MET A 1 -11.01 -7.14 1.45
CA MET A 1 -10.45 -6.11 0.55
C MET A 1 -10.25 -4.87 1.37
N VAL A 2 -9.10 -4.22 1.22
CA VAL A 2 -8.81 -2.93 1.86
C VAL A 2 -8.65 -1.90 0.75
N HIS A 3 -9.36 -0.77 0.89
CA HIS A 3 -9.25 0.36 0.00
C HIS A 3 -8.94 1.61 0.81
N ALA A 4 -8.01 2.42 0.37
CA ALA A 4 -7.65 3.67 1.02
C ALA A 4 -7.34 4.77 -0.01
N ASP A 5 -7.70 6.01 0.33
CA ASP A 5 -7.48 7.19 -0.51
C ASP A 5 -6.88 8.31 0.37
N GLY A 6 -5.72 8.83 -0.04
CA GLY A 6 -4.95 9.85 0.70
C GLY A 6 -4.42 9.40 2.07
N PHE A 7 -4.48 8.10 2.38
CA PHE A 7 -4.17 7.56 3.70
C PHE A 7 -2.69 7.69 4.07
N LEU A 8 -1.77 7.43 3.13
CA LEU A 8 -0.32 7.57 3.37
C LEU A 8 0.05 9.04 3.58
N SER A 9 -0.58 9.95 2.82
CA SER A 9 -0.42 11.41 3.03
C SER A 9 -0.90 11.82 4.42
N LEU A 10 -2.05 11.31 4.86
CA LEU A 10 -2.57 11.55 6.21
C LEU A 10 -1.58 11.03 7.28
N GLN A 11 -1.11 9.79 7.15
CA GLN A 11 -0.16 9.22 8.11
C GLN A 11 1.16 9.99 8.16
N LYS A 12 1.68 10.43 7.02
CA LYS A 12 2.90 11.25 6.95
C LYS A 12 2.74 12.59 7.70
N ASN A 13 1.55 13.20 7.64
CA ASN A 13 1.25 14.46 8.31
C ASN A 13 1.07 14.29 9.82
N HIS A 14 0.58 13.14 10.27
CA HIS A 14 0.50 12.78 11.69
C HIS A 14 1.87 12.30 12.20
N LYS A 15 2.76 13.27 12.49
CA LYS A 15 4.07 13.00 13.11
C LYS A 15 3.93 12.11 14.37
N HIS A 16 4.62 10.96 14.37
CA HIS A 16 4.94 10.11 15.54
C HIS A 16 4.01 8.94 15.96
N ARG A 17 3.30 8.25 15.06
CA ARG A 17 2.57 7.02 15.48
C ARG A 17 3.08 5.71 14.90
N CYS A 18 3.14 5.57 13.58
CA CYS A 18 3.48 4.30 12.95
C CYS A 18 4.36 4.53 11.72
N SER A 19 5.35 3.68 11.50
CA SER A 19 6.05 3.64 10.20
C SER A 19 5.14 3.05 9.13
N THR A 20 5.45 3.30 7.85
CA THR A 20 4.74 2.67 6.73
C THR A 20 4.75 1.15 6.83
N LEU A 21 5.86 0.56 7.33
CA LEU A 21 5.97 -0.87 7.58
C LEU A 21 4.97 -1.35 8.63
N ASP A 22 4.89 -0.66 9.77
CA ASP A 22 3.98 -1.06 10.86
C ASP A 22 2.53 -1.10 10.39
N ILE A 23 2.12 -0.10 9.59
CA ILE A 23 0.80 -0.05 8.99
C ILE A 23 0.56 -1.27 8.10
N PHE A 24 1.49 -1.57 7.17
CA PHE A 24 1.31 -2.70 6.26
C PHE A 24 1.34 -4.05 6.97
N LEU A 25 2.04 -4.18 8.11
CA LEU A 25 1.95 -5.36 8.97
C LEU A 25 0.56 -5.53 9.58
N GLU A 26 -0.07 -4.45 10.07
CA GLU A 26 -1.43 -4.52 10.58
C GLU A 26 -2.44 -4.86 9.46
N VAL A 27 -2.24 -4.30 8.26
CA VAL A 27 -3.02 -4.69 7.09
C VAL A 27 -2.81 -6.17 6.74
N ASP A 28 -1.58 -6.69 6.83
CA ASP A 28 -1.28 -8.10 6.59
C ASP A 28 -2.02 -9.04 7.54
N ARG A 29 -2.11 -8.67 8.83
CA ARG A 29 -2.83 -9.45 9.84
C ARG A 29 -4.34 -9.51 9.55
N ILE A 30 -4.91 -8.45 8.99
CA ILE A 30 -6.34 -8.36 8.68
C ILE A 30 -6.68 -9.05 7.35
N LEU A 31 -5.78 -9.00 6.37
CA LEU A 31 -6.01 -9.61 5.06
C LEU A 31 -5.97 -11.13 5.14
N ARG A 32 -7.07 -11.75 4.70
CA ARG A 32 -7.09 -13.17 4.35
C ARG A 32 -6.14 -13.44 3.16
N PRO A 33 -5.64 -14.68 3.02
CA PRO A 33 -4.95 -15.11 1.81
C PRO A 33 -5.72 -14.73 0.54
N GLU A 34 -5.00 -14.33 -0.51
CA GLU A 34 -5.54 -13.83 -1.80
C GLU A 34 -6.31 -12.51 -1.70
N GLY A 35 -6.30 -11.87 -0.53
CA GLY A 35 -6.91 -10.58 -0.30
C GLY A 35 -6.22 -9.44 -1.05
N TRP A 36 -7.02 -8.44 -1.43
CA TRP A 36 -6.57 -7.27 -2.20
C TRP A 36 -6.49 -6.00 -1.35
N VAL A 37 -5.49 -5.19 -1.67
CA VAL A 37 -5.27 -3.83 -1.17
C VAL A 37 -5.19 -2.89 -2.35
N ILE A 38 -5.93 -1.78 -2.29
CA ILE A 38 -5.89 -0.74 -3.30
C ILE A 38 -5.70 0.60 -2.58
N ILE A 39 -4.63 1.32 -2.89
CA ILE A 39 -4.29 2.60 -2.26
C ILE A 39 -4.08 3.64 -3.35
N ARG A 40 -4.83 4.75 -3.28
CA ARG A 40 -4.56 5.96 -4.07
C ARG A 40 -3.87 6.97 -3.17
N ASP A 41 -2.72 7.49 -3.62
CA ASP A 41 -2.01 8.54 -2.90
C ASP A 41 -0.96 9.23 -3.79
N ALA A 42 -0.26 10.22 -3.23
CA ALA A 42 0.85 10.89 -3.88
C ALA A 42 1.93 9.90 -4.34
N ALA A 43 2.40 10.06 -5.58
CA ALA A 43 3.41 9.25 -6.23
C ALA A 43 4.61 8.87 -5.35
N PRO A 44 5.30 9.80 -4.66
CA PRO A 44 6.45 9.45 -3.82
C PRO A 44 6.08 8.53 -2.64
N LEU A 45 4.85 8.62 -2.13
CA LEU A 45 4.36 7.75 -1.06
C LEU A 45 3.99 6.37 -1.58
N ILE A 46 3.41 6.30 -2.78
CA ILE A 46 3.09 5.04 -3.46
C ILE A 46 4.36 4.26 -3.77
N GLU A 47 5.42 4.90 -4.27
CA GLU A 47 6.69 4.21 -4.52
C GLU A 47 7.36 3.72 -3.22
N ALA A 48 7.29 4.52 -2.15
CA ALA A 48 7.77 4.08 -0.83
C ALA A 48 6.96 2.89 -0.29
N ALA A 49 5.63 2.94 -0.41
CA ALA A 49 4.74 1.85 -0.02
C ALA A 49 4.99 0.58 -0.83
N ARG A 50 5.21 0.70 -2.15
CA ARG A 50 5.56 -0.41 -3.04
C ARG A 50 6.79 -1.17 -2.54
N SER A 51 7.83 -0.45 -2.13
CA SER A 51 9.06 -1.06 -1.59
C SER A 51 8.76 -1.92 -0.34
N VAL A 52 7.91 -1.41 0.56
CA VAL A 52 7.51 -2.12 1.78
C VAL A 52 6.68 -3.37 1.49
N VAL A 53 5.61 -3.25 0.69
CA VAL A 53 4.74 -4.41 0.39
C VAL A 53 5.46 -5.51 -0.39
N THR A 54 6.45 -5.14 -1.21
CA THR A 54 7.30 -6.12 -1.90
C THR A 54 8.17 -6.89 -0.90
N GLN A 55 8.68 -6.24 0.16
CA GLN A 55 9.40 -6.92 1.24
C GLN A 55 8.49 -7.88 2.03
N LEU A 56 7.19 -7.57 2.14
CA LEU A 56 6.17 -8.46 2.69
C LEU A 56 5.76 -9.59 1.72
N ARG A 57 6.40 -9.69 0.56
CA ARG A 57 6.12 -10.67 -0.51
C ARG A 57 4.70 -10.57 -1.07
N TRP A 58 4.08 -9.40 -1.02
CA TRP A 58 2.83 -9.17 -1.72
C TRP A 58 3.08 -8.90 -3.21
N ASP A 59 2.17 -9.34 -4.06
CA ASP A 59 2.19 -9.01 -5.48
C ASP A 59 1.71 -7.57 -5.64
N ALA A 60 2.61 -6.64 -6.01
CA ALA A 60 2.32 -5.21 -6.09
C ALA A 60 2.45 -4.66 -7.51
N ARG A 61 1.48 -3.84 -7.91
CA ARG A 61 1.43 -3.12 -9.20
C ARG A 61 1.10 -1.66 -8.94
N VAL A 62 1.81 -0.77 -9.61
CA VAL A 62 1.52 0.67 -9.59
C VAL A 62 0.89 1.04 -10.92
N LEU A 63 -0.21 1.78 -10.85
CA LEU A 63 -0.95 2.30 -11.99
C LEU A 63 -0.90 3.83 -11.92
N ASP A 64 -0.43 4.44 -13.00
CA ASP A 64 -0.50 5.88 -13.19
C ASP A 64 -1.94 6.24 -13.60
N LEU A 65 -2.53 7.23 -12.94
CA LEU A 65 -3.92 7.63 -13.15
C LEU A 65 -4.06 8.66 -14.29
N ASP A 66 -3.10 9.58 -14.36
CA ASP A 66 -2.95 10.54 -15.44
C ASP A 66 -1.47 10.96 -15.53
N ILE A 67 -1.00 11.37 -16.70
CA ILE A 67 0.40 11.75 -16.94
C ILE A 67 0.75 13.04 -16.16
N ALA A 68 -0.23 13.92 -15.98
CA ALA A 68 -0.08 15.18 -15.25
C ALA A 68 -0.43 15.07 -13.75
N SER A 69 -0.83 13.88 -13.28
CA SER A 69 -1.26 13.68 -11.90
C SER A 69 -0.08 13.32 -11.00
N ASP A 70 0.07 14.04 -9.90
CA ASP A 70 1.00 13.69 -8.82
C ASP A 70 0.51 12.49 -7.98
N GLU A 71 -0.68 11.95 -8.28
CA GLU A 71 -1.24 10.77 -7.62
C GLU A 71 -1.09 9.50 -8.46
N LYS A 72 -0.88 8.37 -7.77
CA LYS A 72 -0.82 7.03 -8.34
C LYS A 72 -1.68 6.07 -7.55
N LEU A 73 -1.94 4.91 -8.14
CA LEU A 73 -2.71 3.84 -7.53
C LEU A 73 -1.84 2.60 -7.34
N LEU A 74 -1.67 2.17 -6.09
CA LEU A 74 -1.02 0.93 -5.70
C LEU A 74 -2.07 -0.17 -5.56
N VAL A 75 -1.95 -1.22 -6.37
CA VAL A 75 -2.74 -2.45 -6.27
C VAL A 75 -1.84 -3.55 -5.74
N CYS A 76 -2.20 -4.14 -4.60
CA CYS A 76 -1.49 -5.28 -4.05
C CYS A 76 -2.42 -6.47 -3.83
N GLN A 77 -1.87 -7.67 -3.98
CA GLN A 77 -2.51 -8.91 -3.62
C GLN A 77 -1.62 -9.69 -2.65
N LYS A 78 -2.19 -10.09 -1.50
CA LYS A 78 -1.51 -10.98 -0.56
C LYS A 78 -1.53 -12.41 -1.12
N PRO A 79 -0.38 -13.02 -1.45
CA PRO A 79 -0.38 -14.35 -2.05
C PRO A 79 -0.91 -15.40 -1.06
N PHE A 80 -1.50 -16.46 -1.59
CA PHE A 80 -1.73 -17.66 -0.81
C PHE A 80 -0.40 -18.39 -0.63
N LEU A 81 0.15 -18.35 0.59
CA LEU A 81 1.35 -19.13 0.92
C LEU A 81 0.96 -20.62 0.95
N ARG A 82 1.15 -21.32 -0.18
CA ARG A 82 1.23 -22.79 -0.18
C ARG A 82 2.66 -23.16 0.20
N LYS A 83 2.81 -23.93 1.28
CA LYS A 83 4.08 -24.58 1.64
C LYS A 83 4.42 -25.66 0.63
#